data_AF-A0A1G5IT40-F1
#
_entry.id   AF-A0A1G5IT40-F1
#
_cell.length_a   1.000
_cell.length_b   1.000
_cell.length_c   1.000
_cell.angle_alpha   90.00
_cell.angle_beta   90.00
_cell.angle_gamma   90.00
#
_symmetry.space_group_name_H-M   'P 1'
#
loop_
_entity.id
_entity.type
_entity.pdbx_description
1 polymer ?
#
loop_
_entity_poly.entity_id
_entity_poly.type
_entity_poly.pdbx_seq_one_letter_code
_entity_poly.pdbx_strand_id
1 'polypeptide(L)'
;MTNISLIEMDQNFVCDSLSKENSVFIKEIIQTDSDKIAIIKYNIDEYVIGDFNNSIGGLLGMKNDENISMRISHSATGHFSITNGKWISYHGIMEIESNASMFGGKTITEFKLIE
;
A
#
# COMPACT_ATOMS: atom_id res chain seq x y z
N MET A 1 -9.36 -4.62 -14.13
CA MET A 1 -8.24 -4.38 -13.20
C MET A 1 -8.61 -5.02 -11.89
N THR A 2 -7.77 -5.90 -11.38
CA THR A 2 -7.98 -6.61 -10.11
C THR A 2 -7.69 -5.64 -8.96
N ASN A 3 -8.61 -5.48 -8.02
CA ASN A 3 -8.36 -4.70 -6.80
C ASN A 3 -7.23 -5.35 -6.00
N ILE A 4 -6.15 -4.62 -5.71
CA ILE A 4 -5.02 -5.13 -4.92
C ILE A 4 -5.36 -4.92 -3.44
N SER A 5 -5.32 -6.00 -2.64
CA SER A 5 -5.30 -5.90 -1.18
C SER A 5 -3.86 -5.94 -0.69
N LEU A 6 -3.50 -4.94 0.09
CA LEU A 6 -2.24 -4.81 0.82
C LEU A 6 -2.35 -5.32 2.26
N ILE A 7 -3.57 -5.27 2.84
CA ILE A 7 -3.84 -5.69 4.21
C ILE A 7 -4.63 -6.99 4.19
N GLU A 8 -4.13 -7.98 4.93
CA GLU A 8 -4.83 -9.23 5.26
C GLU A 8 -4.86 -9.38 6.77
N MET A 9 -6.04 -9.61 7.35
CA MET A 9 -6.24 -9.80 8.78
C MET A 9 -6.69 -11.24 9.05
N ASP A 10 -6.30 -11.78 10.21
CA ASP A 10 -6.67 -13.13 10.67
C ASP A 10 -8.19 -13.25 10.91
N GLN A 11 -8.71 -14.48 10.94
CA GLN A 11 -10.12 -14.83 11.17
C GLN A 11 -10.68 -14.30 12.49
N ASN A 12 -9.80 -14.00 13.46
CA ASN A 12 -10.19 -13.43 14.74
C ASN A 12 -10.44 -11.92 14.66
N PHE A 13 -10.18 -11.26 13.53
CA PHE A 13 -10.45 -9.84 13.33
C PHE A 13 -11.88 -9.61 12.82
N VAL A 14 -12.65 -8.80 13.53
CA VAL A 14 -13.96 -8.32 13.11
C VAL A 14 -13.81 -6.89 12.63
N CYS A 15 -13.96 -6.72 11.32
CA CYS A 15 -13.85 -5.43 10.67
C CYS A 15 -15.06 -4.54 10.98
N ASP A 16 -14.79 -3.33 11.48
CA ASP A 16 -15.79 -2.28 11.64
C ASP A 16 -15.91 -1.44 10.37
N SER A 17 -14.77 -1.06 9.79
CA SER A 17 -14.71 -0.24 8.60
C SER A 17 -13.46 -0.54 7.76
N LEU A 18 -13.64 -0.37 6.46
CA LEU A 18 -12.63 -0.56 5.43
C LEU A 18 -12.75 0.59 4.43
N SER A 19 -11.62 1.19 4.08
CA SER A 19 -11.51 2.07 2.91
C SER A 19 -10.38 1.63 2.01
N LYS A 20 -10.61 1.75 0.70
CA LYS A 20 -9.68 1.28 -0.31
C LYS A 20 -9.64 2.21 -1.52
N GLU A 21 -8.45 2.69 -1.84
CA GLU A 21 -8.13 3.35 -3.10
C GLU A 21 -7.12 2.48 -3.86
N ASN A 22 -7.38 2.27 -5.15
CA ASN A 22 -6.53 1.46 -6.02
C ASN A 22 -6.48 2.13 -7.40
N SER A 23 -5.76 3.24 -7.48
CA SER A 23 -5.65 4.05 -8.69
C SER A 23 -4.27 3.88 -9.32
N VAL A 24 -4.25 3.33 -10.53
CA VAL A 24 -3.05 3.27 -11.38
C VAL A 24 -3.43 3.75 -12.76
N PHE A 25 -2.75 4.79 -13.23
CA PHE A 25 -3.07 5.40 -14.52
C PHE A 25 -1.86 6.01 -15.19
N ILE A 26 -1.94 6.11 -16.52
CA ILE A 26 -0.96 6.86 -17.31
C ILE A 26 -1.32 8.33 -17.16
N LYS A 27 -0.44 9.10 -16.53
CA LYS A 27 -0.59 10.56 -16.41
C LYS A 27 -0.33 11.24 -17.75
N GLU A 28 0.70 10.81 -18.46
CA GLU A 28 1.18 11.44 -19.67
C GLU A 28 1.98 10.43 -20.51
N ILE A 29 2.01 10.65 -21.83
CA ILE A 29 2.91 9.97 -22.75
C ILE A 29 3.78 11.03 -23.41
N ILE A 30 5.09 10.96 -23.17
CA ILE A 30 6.10 11.86 -23.76
C ILE A 30 6.70 11.17 -24.98
N GLN A 31 6.68 11.85 -26.12
CA GLN A 31 7.41 11.44 -27.32
C GLN A 31 8.78 12.13 -27.33
N THR A 32 9.84 11.35 -27.46
CA THR A 32 11.20 11.82 -27.75
C THR A 32 11.63 11.34 -29.14
N ASP A 33 12.79 11.78 -29.61
CA ASP A 33 13.31 11.38 -30.93
C ASP A 33 13.54 9.86 -31.06
N SER A 34 13.78 9.18 -29.93
CA SER A 34 14.14 7.76 -29.89
C SER A 34 13.17 6.87 -29.11
N ASP A 35 12.22 7.44 -28.36
CA ASP A 35 11.34 6.67 -27.49
C ASP A 35 9.95 7.31 -27.31
N LYS A 36 9.02 6.50 -26.82
CA LYS A 36 7.73 6.94 -26.31
C LYS A 36 7.64 6.49 -24.86
N ILE A 37 7.63 7.45 -23.94
CA ILE A 37 7.71 7.18 -22.50
C ILE A 37 6.35 7.43 -21.86
N ALA A 38 5.78 6.43 -21.21
CA ALA A 38 4.60 6.59 -20.36
C ALA A 38 5.02 6.96 -18.93
N ILE A 39 4.45 8.04 -18.40
CA ILE A 39 4.53 8.38 -16.97
C ILE A 39 3.32 7.73 -16.29
N ILE A 40 3.59 6.75 -15.43
CA ILE A 40 2.56 5.97 -14.71
C ILE A 40 2.54 6.43 -13.25
N LYS A 41 1.35 6.76 -12.76
CA LYS A 41 1.11 7.17 -11.37
C LYS A 41 0.40 6.04 -10.62
N TYR A 42 0.85 5.82 -9.39
CA TYR A 42 0.26 4.89 -8.45
C TYR A 42 -0.24 5.68 -7.25
N ASN A 43 -1.51 5.52 -6.91
CA ASN A 43 -2.11 5.97 -5.66
C ASN A 43 -2.91 4.79 -5.10
N ILE A 44 -2.29 4.04 -4.21
CA ILE A 44 -2.89 2.88 -3.56
C ILE A 44 -2.94 3.19 -2.07
N ASP A 45 -4.12 3.03 -1.47
CA ASP A 45 -4.34 3.25 -0.05
C ASP A 45 -5.34 2.19 0.43
N GLU A 46 -4.99 1.50 1.51
CA GLU A 46 -5.91 0.60 2.17
C GLU A 46 -5.85 0.88 3.67
N TYR A 47 -7.02 1.00 4.26
CA TYR A 47 -7.19 1.24 5.68
C TYR A 47 -8.26 0.30 6.20
N VAL A 48 -7.97 -0.33 7.34
CA VAL A 48 -8.91 -1.17 8.06
C VAL A 48 -8.91 -0.79 9.53
N ILE A 49 -10.06 -0.87 10.15
CA ILE A 49 -10.27 -0.66 11.58
C ILE A 49 -11.27 -1.69 12.11
N GLY A 50 -11.05 -2.20 13.30
CA GLY A 50 -11.89 -3.24 13.90
C GLY A 50 -11.28 -3.89 15.13
N ASP A 51 -11.98 -4.89 15.64
CA ASP A 51 -11.68 -5.53 16.90
C ASP A 51 -11.13 -6.96 16.70
N PHE A 52 -10.15 -7.37 17.50
CA PHE A 52 -9.73 -8.77 17.54
C PHE A 52 -10.57 -9.54 18.57
N ASN A 53 -11.53 -10.32 18.08
CA ASN A 53 -12.28 -11.29 18.85
C ASN A 53 -11.46 -12.57 19.04
N ASN A 54 -10.61 -12.66 20.07
CA ASN A 54 -10.38 -13.89 20.86
C ASN A 54 -9.29 -13.75 21.94
N SER A 55 -9.33 -14.68 22.90
CA SER A 55 -8.52 -14.86 24.13
C SER A 55 -7.00 -14.66 24.06
N ILE A 56 -6.41 -14.52 22.87
CA ILE A 56 -5.00 -14.16 22.64
C ILE A 56 -4.70 -12.70 22.95
N GLY A 57 -5.69 -11.79 22.89
CA GLY A 57 -5.52 -10.39 23.31
C GLY A 57 -4.92 -10.30 24.71
N GLY A 58 -5.45 -11.09 25.65
CA GLY A 58 -4.91 -11.20 27.01
C GLY A 58 -3.50 -11.79 27.12
N LEU A 59 -3.06 -12.64 26.17
CA LEU A 59 -1.72 -13.24 26.13
C LEU A 59 -0.67 -12.28 25.54
N LEU A 60 -1.08 -11.40 24.63
CA LEU A 60 -0.25 -10.39 23.99
C LEU A 60 -0.34 -9.01 24.69
N GLY A 61 -1.01 -8.95 25.85
CA GLY A 61 -1.15 -7.73 26.65
C GLY A 61 -2.13 -6.70 26.07
N MET A 62 -2.89 -7.07 25.03
CA MET A 62 -3.93 -6.23 24.45
C MET A 62 -5.21 -6.38 25.26
N LYS A 63 -5.75 -5.28 25.78
CA LYS A 63 -7.09 -5.32 26.39
C LYS A 63 -8.10 -5.66 25.30
N ASN A 64 -9.09 -6.49 25.60
CA ASN A 64 -10.12 -6.99 24.67
C ASN A 64 -11.01 -5.89 24.01
N ASP A 65 -10.69 -4.60 24.18
CA ASP A 65 -11.49 -3.45 23.73
C ASP A 65 -10.65 -2.38 23.00
N GLU A 66 -9.38 -2.68 22.65
CA GLU A 66 -8.59 -1.75 21.84
C GLU A 66 -8.86 -1.98 20.35
N ASN A 67 -9.58 -1.03 19.76
CA ASN A 67 -9.88 -1.03 18.34
C ASN A 67 -8.59 -0.85 17.53
N ILE A 68 -8.25 -1.83 16.71
CA ILE A 68 -6.99 -1.91 15.97
C ILE A 68 -7.21 -1.37 14.57
N SER A 69 -6.40 -0.37 14.21
CA SER A 69 -6.38 0.23 12.89
C SER A 69 -5.04 0.01 12.22
N MET A 70 -5.08 -0.31 10.93
CA MET A 70 -3.91 -0.37 10.06
C MET A 70 -4.18 0.38 8.76
N ARG A 71 -3.21 1.17 8.32
CA ARG A 71 -3.18 1.82 7.02
C ARG A 71 -1.91 1.42 6.28
N ILE A 72 -2.06 0.99 5.04
CA ILE A 72 -0.95 0.83 4.11
C ILE A 72 -1.23 1.72 2.90
N SER A 73 -0.32 2.63 2.61
CA SER A 73 -0.38 3.46 1.42
C SER A 73 0.87 3.28 0.57
N HIS A 74 0.71 3.39 -0.73
CA HIS A 74 1.79 3.32 -1.71
C HIS A 74 1.56 4.37 -2.81
N SER A 75 2.45 5.35 -2.85
CA SER A 75 2.46 6.42 -3.85
C SER A 75 3.73 6.31 -4.68
N ALA A 76 3.58 6.24 -6.01
CA ALA A 76 4.73 6.07 -6.89
C ALA A 76 4.59 6.75 -8.25
N THR A 77 5.73 7.01 -8.86
CA THR A 77 5.87 7.43 -10.25
C THR A 77 6.83 6.50 -10.97
N GLY A 78 6.33 5.83 -11.99
CA GLY A 78 7.14 5.02 -12.91
C GLY A 78 7.26 5.68 -14.27
N HIS A 79 8.43 5.57 -14.89
CA HIS A 79 8.64 5.91 -16.29
C HIS A 79 8.88 4.62 -17.06
N PHE A 80 8.03 4.35 -18.04
CA PHE A 80 8.08 3.13 -18.85
C PHE A 80 8.35 3.47 -20.30
N SER A 81 9.40 2.87 -20.87
CA SER A 81 9.66 2.92 -22.31
C SER A 81 8.67 2.03 -23.04
N ILE A 82 7.72 2.64 -23.75
CA ILE A 82 6.75 1.90 -24.57
C ILE A 82 7.48 1.26 -25.75
N THR A 83 8.44 1.96 -26.35
CA THR A 83 9.16 1.44 -27.54
C THR A 83 10.05 0.26 -27.17
N ASN A 84 10.77 0.33 -26.05
CA ASN A 84 11.71 -0.73 -25.63
C ASN A 84 11.08 -1.76 -24.67
N GLY A 85 9.83 -1.56 -24.24
CA GLY A 85 9.12 -2.48 -23.37
C GLY A 85 9.74 -2.66 -21.98
N LYS A 86 10.38 -1.64 -21.42
CA LYS A 86 11.08 -1.72 -20.13
C LYS A 86 10.86 -0.50 -19.23
N TRP A 87 10.96 -0.72 -17.93
CA TRP A 87 11.03 0.37 -16.95
C TRP A 87 12.34 1.15 -17.15
N ILE A 88 12.22 2.47 -17.16
CA ILE A 88 13.35 3.42 -17.19
C ILE A 88 13.67 3.83 -15.76
N SER A 89 12.64 4.15 -14.98
CA SER A 89 12.79 4.47 -13.58
C SER A 89 11.51 4.18 -12.83
N TYR A 90 11.67 3.99 -11.52
CA TYR A 90 10.58 3.88 -10.59
C TYR A 90 10.99 4.53 -9.28
N HIS A 91 10.12 5.36 -8.73
CA HIS A 91 10.27 5.94 -7.41
C HIS A 91 8.94 5.84 -6.68
N GLY A 92 8.93 5.12 -5.58
CA GLY A 92 7.75 4.90 -4.76
C GLY A 92 8.03 5.05 -3.27
N ILE A 93 7.01 5.47 -2.54
CA ILE A 93 7.01 5.55 -1.09
C ILE A 93 5.85 4.71 -0.60
N MET A 94 6.16 3.76 0.27
CA MET A 94 5.16 3.00 1.02
C MET A 94 5.18 3.45 2.46
N GLU A 95 4.00 3.75 3.00
CA GLU A 95 3.82 4.06 4.42
C GLU A 95 2.90 3.02 5.04
N ILE A 96 3.32 2.48 6.18
CA ILE A 96 2.54 1.57 7.01
C ILE A 96 2.34 2.27 8.35
N GLU A 97 1.11 2.40 8.78
CA GLU A 97 0.74 3.00 10.07
C GLU A 97 -0.23 2.08 10.81
N SER A 98 0.08 1.79 12.06
CA SER A 98 -0.77 0.98 12.95
C SER A 98 -0.79 1.55 14.36
N ASN A 99 -1.96 1.51 14.99
CA ASN A 99 -2.12 1.84 16.40
C ASN A 99 -1.87 0.62 17.32
N ALA A 100 -1.77 -0.59 16.74
CA ALA A 100 -1.44 -1.79 17.48
C ALA A 100 0.07 -1.89 17.69
N SER A 101 0.48 -1.89 18.96
CA SER A 101 1.88 -1.91 19.38
C SER A 101 2.69 -3.06 18.77
N MET A 102 2.05 -4.21 18.50
CA MET A 102 2.67 -5.38 17.86
C MET A 102 3.07 -5.16 16.39
N PHE A 103 2.42 -4.24 15.68
CA PHE A 103 2.65 -4.00 14.25
C PHE A 103 3.60 -2.83 13.99
N GLY A 104 4.14 -2.21 15.05
CA GLY A 104 5.23 -1.25 14.94
C GLY A 104 4.82 0.10 14.33
N GLY A 105 3.94 0.83 15.00
CA GLY A 105 3.72 2.27 14.80
C GLY A 105 3.67 2.71 13.33
N LYS A 106 4.48 3.73 12.98
CA LYS A 106 4.62 4.23 11.61
C LYS A 106 5.97 3.83 11.01
N THR A 107 5.95 3.20 9.84
CA THR A 107 7.11 2.83 9.03
C THR A 107 6.99 3.42 7.63
N ILE A 108 8.10 3.92 7.08
CA ILE A 108 8.18 4.45 5.72
C ILE A 108 9.30 3.72 4.97
N THR A 109 8.99 3.18 3.79
CA THR A 109 9.95 2.49 2.92
C THR A 109 9.97 3.15 1.54
N GLU A 110 11.17 3.43 1.04
CA GLU A 110 11.39 3.96 -0.31
C GLU A 110 11.74 2.82 -1.27
N PHE A 111 11.06 2.79 -2.42
CA PHE A 111 11.30 1.84 -3.51
C PHE A 111 11.89 2.57 -4.71
N LYS A 112 13.00 2.03 -5.22
CA LYS A 112 13.66 2.50 -6.43
C LYS A 112 13.94 1.34 -7.37
N LEU A 113 13.85 1.58 -8.68
CA LEU A 113 14.35 0.61 -9.66
C LEU A 113 15.87 0.49 -9.51
N ILE A 114 16.38 -0.74 -9.40
CA ILE A 114 17.81 -1.06 -9.43
C ILE A 114 18.10 -1.65 -10.81
N GLU A 115 19.11 -1.10 -11.49
CA GLU A 115 19.58 -1.55 -12.81
C GLU A 115 20.50 -2.77 -12.73
#